data_AF-A0A536GU46-F1
#
_entry.id   AF-A0A536GU46-F1
#
_cell.length_a   1.000
_cell.length_b   1.000
_cell.length_c   1.000
_cell.angle_alpha   90.00
_cell.angle_beta   90.00
_cell.angle_gamma   90.00
#
_symmetry.space_group_name_H-M   'P 1'
#
loop_
_entity.id
_entity.type
_entity.pdbx_description
1 polymer ?
#
loop_
_entity_poly.entity_id
_entity_poly.type
_entity_poly.pdbx_seq_one_letter_code
_entity_poly.pdbx_strand_id
1 'polypeptide(L)'
;MIARFFLGLGLCVLMLVSSFGTYMYLGGRQSKSALPAEKPTVAAPRPTAFRLPGTLYLAQSGAIYSLSIGRFHQLTPEGGWTQPSLYPDGSQLLAVRRLDFYSDVFVLGRFGQVLRQITNNAAPGRSNDTTAMHWSFYPRLSPDGGTLWMSYDEPKFGYDVPFSIWAMPIGGTIRQGRLWTNSHDYTGGDMQPIPLPSGGIMYTKYNSDPNDNLTGQLWLTTRATPGGNEGRPLTPQSDDCSEPSLSGIAYLAPTAATGPFQLWFLPKNAYNPPPPSPTPVPTPTPGGPYKGTLPSPTPAPPVTPPVIKPIQITMNAGFDATSPLAWAG
;
A
#
# COMPACT_ATOMS: atom_id res chain seq x y z
N MET A 1 -49.86 36.33 19.37
CA MET A 1 -48.39 36.45 19.18
C MET A 1 -47.59 35.64 20.20
N ILE A 2 -48.00 35.60 21.47
CA ILE A 2 -47.36 34.85 22.57
C ILE A 2 -47.12 33.36 22.26
N ALA A 3 -48.09 32.65 21.68
CA ALA A 3 -47.95 31.21 21.37
C ALA A 3 -46.88 30.91 20.29
N ARG A 4 -46.69 31.81 19.32
CA ARG A 4 -45.66 31.66 18.28
C ARG A 4 -44.25 31.93 18.83
N PHE A 5 -44.14 32.82 19.82
CA PHE A 5 -42.89 33.10 20.52
C PHE A 5 -42.45 31.89 21.38
N PHE A 6 -43.36 31.31 22.16
CA PHE A 6 -43.05 30.11 22.94
C PHE A 6 -42.76 28.88 22.08
N LEU A 7 -43.44 28.74 20.93
CA LEU A 7 -43.12 27.70 19.96
C LEU A 7 -41.70 27.88 19.39
N GLY A 8 -41.34 29.11 18.99
CA GLY A 8 -40.00 29.42 18.49
C GLY A 8 -38.91 29.16 19.53
N LEU A 9 -39.16 29.54 20.79
CA LEU A 9 -38.23 29.30 21.89
C LEU A 9 -38.08 27.80 22.19
N GLY A 10 -39.18 27.04 22.15
CA GLY A 10 -39.17 25.59 22.29
C GLY A 10 -38.39 24.89 21.17
N LEU A 11 -38.54 25.34 19.92
CA LEU A 11 -37.78 24.80 18.78
C LEU A 11 -36.28 25.13 18.87
N CYS A 12 -35.91 26.33 19.31
CA CYS A 12 -34.51 26.69 19.54
C CYS A 12 -33.86 25.81 20.63
N VAL A 13 -34.57 25.58 21.73
CA VAL A 13 -34.09 24.68 22.81
C VAL A 13 -33.96 23.25 22.28
N LEU A 14 -34.94 22.77 21.53
CA LEU A 14 -34.89 21.44 20.91
C LEU A 14 -33.70 21.31 19.95
N MET A 15 -33.45 22.30 19.10
CA MET A 15 -32.30 22.30 18.18
C MET A 15 -30.97 22.31 18.93
N LEU A 16 -30.82 23.11 19.99
CA LEU A 16 -29.58 23.15 20.77
C LEU A 16 -29.34 21.83 21.50
N VAL A 17 -30.36 21.26 22.14
CA VAL A 17 -30.23 20.00 22.88
C VAL A 17 -30.00 18.82 21.94
N SER A 18 -30.73 18.76 20.82
CA SER A 18 -30.54 17.69 19.83
C SER A 18 -29.20 17.81 19.11
N SER A 19 -28.76 19.02 18.71
CA SER A 19 -27.49 19.21 18.03
C SER A 19 -26.30 18.95 18.95
N PHE A 20 -26.31 19.52 20.17
CA PHE A 20 -25.24 19.30 21.15
C PHE A 20 -25.23 17.86 21.65
N GLY A 21 -26.40 17.29 21.95
CA GLY A 21 -26.52 15.90 22.38
C GLY A 21 -26.06 14.92 21.30
N THR A 22 -26.44 15.15 20.04
CA THR A 22 -25.97 14.35 18.89
C THR A 22 -24.47 14.52 18.67
N TYR A 23 -23.94 15.74 18.75
CA TYR A 23 -22.51 16.01 18.63
C TYR A 23 -21.69 15.31 19.73
N MET A 24 -22.13 15.38 20.99
CA MET A 24 -21.46 14.72 22.11
C MET A 24 -21.61 13.19 22.06
N TYR A 25 -22.76 12.68 21.60
CA TYR A 25 -23.00 11.24 21.44
C TYR A 25 -22.17 10.64 20.31
N LEU A 26 -22.11 11.31 19.16
CA LEU A 26 -21.23 10.93 18.05
C LEU A 26 -19.75 11.11 18.40
N GLY A 27 -19.40 12.20 19.09
CA GLY A 27 -18.05 12.46 19.61
C GLY A 27 -17.59 11.43 20.64
N GLY A 28 -18.46 10.99 21.54
CA GLY A 28 -18.19 9.92 22.51
C GLY A 28 -18.13 8.52 21.88
N ARG A 29 -18.61 8.38 20.64
CA ARG A 29 -18.44 7.19 19.80
C ARG A 29 -17.31 7.32 18.78
N GLN A 30 -16.59 8.45 18.76
CA GLN A 30 -15.34 8.53 18.02
C GLN A 30 -14.36 7.57 18.66
N SER A 31 -13.80 6.72 17.82
CA SER A 31 -12.80 5.76 18.23
C SER A 31 -11.46 6.43 18.54
N LYS A 32 -10.56 5.70 19.20
CA LYS A 32 -9.18 6.19 19.45
C LYS A 32 -8.38 6.46 18.15
N SER A 33 -8.88 6.11 16.97
CA SER A 33 -8.34 6.59 15.68
C SER A 33 -8.50 8.10 15.47
N ALA A 34 -9.40 8.77 16.21
CA ALA A 34 -9.59 10.22 16.15
C ALA A 34 -8.66 11.00 17.09
N LEU A 35 -7.85 10.32 17.91
CA LEU A 35 -6.76 10.98 18.62
C LEU A 35 -5.69 11.38 17.58
N PRO A 36 -5.11 12.59 17.68
CA PRO A 36 -4.04 12.99 16.80
C PRO A 36 -2.94 11.94 16.81
N ALA A 37 -2.63 11.38 15.64
CA ALA A 37 -1.53 10.44 15.49
C ALA A 37 -0.23 11.12 15.95
N GLU A 38 0.55 10.43 16.77
CA GLU A 38 1.85 10.94 17.17
C GLU A 38 2.80 10.85 15.97
N LYS A 39 3.66 11.85 15.80
CA LYS A 39 4.71 11.76 14.79
C LYS A 39 5.59 10.53 15.08
N PRO A 40 6.09 9.80 14.08
CA PRO A 40 6.95 8.63 14.28
C PRO A 40 8.21 8.97 15.06
N THR A 41 8.66 10.22 14.97
CA THR A 41 9.81 10.74 15.69
C THR A 41 9.57 10.91 17.20
N VAL A 42 8.30 10.97 17.64
CA VAL A 42 7.91 11.07 19.05
C VAL A 42 7.71 9.68 19.64
N ALA A 43 7.13 8.76 18.88
CA ALA A 43 6.98 7.35 19.25
C ALA A 43 8.29 6.58 19.00
N ALA A 44 9.29 6.75 19.87
CA ALA A 44 10.52 5.97 19.80
C ALA A 44 10.21 4.46 19.94
N PRO A 45 10.61 3.60 18.99
CA PRO A 45 10.51 2.15 19.16
C PRO A 45 11.22 1.75 20.46
N ARG A 46 10.62 0.85 21.24
CA ARG A 46 11.24 0.36 22.49
C ARG A 46 12.66 -0.16 22.22
N PRO A 47 13.62 -0.08 23.15
CA PRO A 47 15.01 -0.52 22.94
C PRO A 47 15.18 -2.02 22.59
N THR A 48 14.12 -2.83 22.72
CA THR A 48 14.03 -4.22 22.24
C THR A 48 13.43 -4.34 20.83
N ALA A 49 13.21 -3.22 20.13
CA ALA A 49 12.61 -3.18 18.81
C ALA A 49 13.42 -4.03 17.84
N PHE A 50 12.72 -4.99 17.25
CA PHE A 50 13.18 -5.77 16.12
C PHE A 50 13.88 -4.86 15.11
N ARG A 51 15.19 -5.07 14.91
CA ARG A 51 15.97 -4.31 13.91
C ARG A 51 15.61 -4.85 12.54
N LEU A 52 14.84 -4.08 11.78
CA LEU A 52 14.65 -4.35 10.36
C LEU A 52 16.02 -4.22 9.67
N PRO A 53 16.47 -5.22 8.89
CA PRO A 53 17.65 -5.06 8.05
C PRO A 53 17.39 -3.95 7.03
N GLY A 54 18.31 -3.00 6.93
CA GLY A 54 18.21 -1.89 5.98
C GLY A 54 17.34 -0.72 6.46
N THR A 55 16.68 -0.04 5.51
CA THR A 55 15.88 1.17 5.74
C THR A 55 14.50 1.04 5.12
N LEU A 56 13.47 1.25 5.93
CA LEU A 56 12.08 1.32 5.48
C LEU A 56 11.68 2.78 5.24
N TYR A 57 10.94 3.08 4.19
CA TYR A 57 10.39 4.39 3.86
C TYR A 57 8.87 4.33 3.84
N LEU A 58 8.23 5.33 4.42
CA LEU A 58 6.79 5.36 4.65
C LEU A 58 6.27 6.79 4.82
N ALA A 59 4.98 6.98 4.55
CA ALA A 59 4.34 8.28 4.62
C ALA A 59 3.46 8.43 5.86
N GLN A 60 3.45 9.65 6.41
CA GLN A 60 2.48 10.07 7.43
C GLN A 60 2.24 11.57 7.32
N SER A 61 0.97 11.98 7.37
CA SER A 61 0.55 13.38 7.35
C SER A 61 1.17 14.19 6.20
N GLY A 62 1.36 13.56 5.03
CA GLY A 62 1.96 14.21 3.85
C GLY A 62 3.47 14.44 3.94
N ALA A 63 4.17 13.73 4.83
CA ALA A 63 5.63 13.69 4.89
C ALA A 63 6.15 12.25 4.70
N ILE A 64 7.32 12.09 4.09
CA ILE A 64 8.05 10.83 4.03
C ILE A 64 8.99 10.73 5.22
N TYR A 65 9.01 9.57 5.83
CA TYR A 65 9.92 9.18 6.90
C TYR A 65 10.76 7.98 6.45
N SER A 66 11.96 7.86 7.00
CA SER A 66 12.74 6.62 6.98
C SER A 66 12.82 6.02 8.39
N LEU A 67 12.67 4.70 8.49
CA LEU A 67 12.95 3.90 9.67
C LEU A 67 14.19 3.05 9.42
N SER A 68 15.26 3.31 10.17
CA SER A 68 16.50 2.54 10.11
C SER A 68 17.03 2.31 11.52
N ILE A 69 17.50 1.10 11.82
CA ILE A 69 18.10 0.76 13.12
C ILE A 69 17.16 1.15 14.30
N GLY A 70 15.85 0.97 14.08
CA GLY A 70 14.82 1.29 15.08
C GLY A 70 14.61 2.80 15.33
N ARG A 71 15.02 3.69 14.43
CA ARG A 71 14.80 5.14 14.54
C ARG A 71 14.15 5.73 13.31
N PHE A 72 13.17 6.61 13.53
CA PHE A 72 12.55 7.40 12.48
C PHE A 72 13.30 8.70 12.23
N HIS A 73 13.46 9.03 10.95
CA HIS A 73 13.93 10.33 10.48
C HIS A 73 12.92 10.87 9.49
N GLN A 74 12.46 12.11 9.69
CA GLN A 74 11.64 12.81 8.71
C GLN A 74 12.53 13.25 7.54
N LEU A 75 12.15 12.88 6.32
CA LEU A 75 12.91 13.18 5.10
C LEU A 75 12.33 14.40 4.38
N THR A 76 11.00 14.52 4.32
CA THR A 76 10.33 15.63 3.66
C THR A 76 9.47 16.40 4.67
N PRO A 77 9.22 17.70 4.44
CA PRO A 77 8.20 18.42 5.20
C PRO A 77 6.80 17.83 4.93
N GLU A 78 5.84 18.18 5.78
CA GLU A 78 4.43 17.88 5.56
C GLU A 78 3.92 18.75 4.39
N GLY A 79 3.78 18.14 3.22
CA GLY A 79 3.53 18.85 1.97
C GLY A 79 2.84 18.00 0.91
N GLY A 80 2.07 17.00 1.34
CA GLY A 80 1.33 16.08 0.47
C GLY A 80 2.17 14.91 -0.06
N TRP A 81 3.33 14.64 0.52
CA TRP A 81 4.19 13.53 0.11
C TRP A 81 3.63 12.18 0.54
N THR A 82 3.59 11.25 -0.40
CA THR A 82 3.05 9.91 -0.24
C THR A 82 3.71 8.92 -1.21
N GLN A 83 3.40 7.65 -1.06
CA GLN A 83 3.77 6.55 -1.96
C GLN A 83 5.26 6.50 -2.34
N PRO A 84 6.17 6.41 -1.35
CA PRO A 84 7.58 6.24 -1.64
C PRO A 84 7.82 4.90 -2.35
N SER A 85 8.75 4.89 -3.29
CA SER A 85 9.32 3.66 -3.86
C SER A 85 10.81 3.83 -4.13
N LEU A 86 11.56 2.75 -4.17
CA LEU A 86 13.01 2.79 -4.34
C LEU A 86 13.41 2.60 -5.80
N TYR A 87 14.51 3.25 -6.17
CA TYR A 87 15.25 2.83 -7.34
C TYR A 87 15.80 1.41 -7.12
N PRO A 88 15.95 0.58 -8.18
CA PRO A 88 16.47 -0.78 -8.05
C PRO A 88 17.86 -0.85 -7.42
N ASP A 89 18.70 0.17 -7.63
CA ASP A 89 20.04 0.31 -7.05
C ASP A 89 20.04 0.86 -5.61
N GLY A 90 18.87 1.25 -5.09
CA GLY A 90 18.70 1.85 -3.77
C GLY A 90 19.29 3.26 -3.63
N SER A 91 19.74 3.92 -4.70
CA SER A 91 20.42 5.21 -4.64
C SER A 91 19.47 6.39 -4.42
N GLN A 92 18.22 6.25 -4.88
CA GLN A 92 17.20 7.30 -4.89
C GLN A 92 15.82 6.72 -4.56
N LEU A 93 14.88 7.62 -4.31
CA LEU A 93 13.48 7.33 -4.11
C LEU A 93 12.67 7.96 -5.24
N LEU A 94 11.59 7.31 -5.63
CA LEU A 94 10.43 7.98 -6.22
C LEU A 94 9.45 8.29 -5.09
N ALA A 95 8.71 9.38 -5.22
CA ALA A 95 7.59 9.70 -4.34
C ALA A 95 6.53 10.46 -5.12
N VAL A 96 5.29 10.38 -4.66
CA VAL A 96 4.19 11.19 -5.15
C VAL A 96 4.01 12.39 -4.25
N ARG A 97 3.83 13.56 -4.83
CA ARG A 97 3.32 14.73 -4.12
C ARG A 97 1.90 14.99 -4.56
N ARG A 98 0.95 14.77 -3.66
CA ARG A 98 -0.46 15.03 -3.86
C ARG A 98 -0.78 16.48 -3.48
N LEU A 99 -1.45 17.18 -4.37
CA LEU A 99 -2.03 18.50 -4.14
C LEU A 99 -3.55 18.39 -4.28
N ASP A 100 -4.25 19.52 -4.21
CA ASP A 100 -5.72 19.53 -4.13
C ASP A 100 -6.39 18.87 -5.34
N PHE A 101 -5.84 19.05 -6.54
CA PHE A 101 -6.48 18.64 -7.81
C PHE A 101 -5.61 17.80 -8.74
N TYR A 102 -4.36 17.53 -8.36
CA TYR A 102 -3.43 16.72 -9.15
C TYR A 102 -2.38 16.09 -8.24
N SER A 103 -1.67 15.12 -8.76
CA SER A 103 -0.49 14.56 -8.11
C SER A 103 0.65 14.42 -9.10
N ASP A 104 1.87 14.65 -8.62
CA ASP A 104 3.07 14.53 -9.45
C ASP A 104 4.06 13.54 -8.86
N VAL A 105 4.78 12.84 -9.75
CA VAL A 105 5.88 11.94 -9.39
C VAL A 105 7.19 12.73 -9.35
N PHE A 106 7.93 12.57 -8.27
CA PHE A 106 9.24 13.17 -8.07
C PHE A 106 10.31 12.10 -7.83
N VAL A 107 11.53 12.43 -8.23
CA VAL A 107 12.74 11.79 -7.74
C VAL A 107 13.20 12.54 -6.49
N LEU A 108 13.35 11.81 -5.40
CA LEU A 108 13.96 12.29 -4.17
C LEU A 108 15.32 11.61 -3.96
N GLY A 109 16.26 12.35 -3.40
CA GLY A 109 17.44 11.73 -2.82
C GLY A 109 17.08 10.96 -1.55
N ARG A 110 17.99 10.09 -1.10
CA ARG A 110 17.82 9.27 0.11
C ARG A 110 17.56 10.07 1.39
N PHE A 111 17.88 11.36 1.39
CA PHE A 111 17.69 12.28 2.51
C PHE A 111 16.50 13.24 2.31
N GLY A 112 15.65 12.98 1.32
CA GLY A 112 14.39 13.70 1.10
C GLY A 112 14.48 14.98 0.27
N GLN A 113 15.67 15.35 -0.20
CA GLN A 113 15.82 16.46 -1.15
C GLN A 113 15.16 16.13 -2.49
N VAL A 114 14.41 17.06 -3.05
CA VAL A 114 13.81 16.92 -4.38
C VAL A 114 14.92 17.06 -5.43
N LEU A 115 15.17 16.00 -6.19
CA LEU A 115 16.17 16.00 -7.26
C LEU A 115 15.54 16.39 -8.60
N ARG A 116 14.32 15.90 -8.87
CA ARG A 116 13.62 16.15 -10.13
C ARG A 116 12.13 15.92 -10.00
N GLN A 117 11.33 16.75 -10.66
CA GLN A 117 9.92 16.49 -10.95
C GLN A 117 9.82 15.73 -12.28
N ILE A 118 9.14 14.57 -12.29
CA ILE A 118 9.04 13.71 -13.49
C ILE A 118 7.77 14.01 -14.28
N THR A 119 6.63 14.11 -13.60
CA THR A 119 5.36 14.48 -14.22
C THR A 119 5.03 15.95 -13.93
N ASN A 120 4.28 16.58 -14.81
CA ASN A 120 3.71 17.89 -14.58
C ASN A 120 2.23 17.83 -14.94
N ASN A 121 1.43 17.49 -13.95
CA ASN A 121 0.03 17.16 -14.08
C ASN A 121 -0.90 18.33 -13.68
N ALA A 122 -0.33 19.51 -13.41
CA ALA A 122 -1.11 20.71 -13.24
C ALA A 122 -1.71 21.16 -14.59
N ALA A 123 -2.90 21.75 -14.55
CA ALA A 123 -3.43 22.45 -15.70
C ALA A 123 -2.49 23.60 -16.12
N PRO A 124 -2.46 23.99 -17.42
CA PRO A 124 -1.73 25.17 -17.86
C PRO A 124 -2.09 26.39 -17.00
N GLY A 125 -1.10 27.21 -16.63
CA GLY A 125 -1.23 28.20 -15.53
C GLY A 125 -2.27 29.32 -15.65
N ARG A 126 -3.12 29.32 -16.69
CA ARG A 126 -4.29 30.22 -16.84
C ARG A 126 -5.61 29.48 -17.05
N SER A 127 -5.56 28.15 -17.05
CA SER A 127 -6.73 27.30 -17.21
C SER A 127 -7.30 26.95 -15.85
N ASN A 128 -8.59 27.22 -15.68
CA ASN A 128 -9.37 26.70 -14.55
C ASN A 128 -10.02 25.36 -14.87
N ASP A 129 -9.70 24.79 -16.04
CA ASP A 129 -10.22 23.52 -16.49
C ASP A 129 -9.52 22.38 -15.73
N THR A 130 -10.23 21.80 -14.78
CA THR A 130 -9.74 20.66 -13.99
C THR A 130 -9.65 19.38 -14.81
N THR A 131 -10.27 19.31 -15.99
CA THR A 131 -10.12 18.16 -16.89
C THR A 131 -8.71 18.05 -17.48
N ALA A 132 -7.97 19.17 -17.51
CA ALA A 132 -6.56 19.22 -17.94
C ALA A 132 -5.56 18.90 -16.81
N MET A 133 -6.04 18.65 -15.58
CA MET A 133 -5.22 18.23 -14.45
C MET A 133 -5.17 16.70 -14.40
N HIS A 134 -4.09 16.11 -13.91
CA HIS A 134 -3.92 14.66 -13.93
C HIS A 134 -3.44 14.09 -12.59
N TRP A 135 -3.64 12.79 -12.41
CA TRP A 135 -3.29 12.07 -11.19
C TRP A 135 -2.33 10.94 -11.52
N SER A 136 -1.12 11.00 -10.97
CA SER A 136 -0.13 9.92 -11.02
C SER A 136 0.06 9.30 -9.64
N PHE A 137 -0.04 7.97 -9.57
CA PHE A 137 0.11 7.19 -8.35
C PHE A 137 0.92 5.91 -8.56
N TYR A 138 1.38 5.35 -7.46
CA TYR A 138 2.13 4.09 -7.34
C TYR A 138 3.34 4.00 -8.28
N PRO A 139 4.24 4.99 -8.28
CA PRO A 139 5.39 5.00 -9.18
C PRO A 139 6.35 3.86 -8.85
N ARG A 140 6.79 3.08 -9.83
CA ARG A 140 7.80 2.02 -9.70
C ARG A 140 8.73 2.03 -10.90
N LEU A 141 10.00 1.73 -10.68
CA LEU A 141 10.91 1.46 -11.80
C LEU A 141 10.91 -0.01 -12.17
N SER A 142 11.11 -0.29 -13.45
CA SER A 142 11.53 -1.61 -13.91
C SER A 142 12.83 -2.03 -13.23
N PRO A 143 13.12 -3.34 -13.13
CA PRO A 143 14.36 -3.81 -12.49
C PRO A 143 15.66 -3.28 -13.11
N ASP A 144 15.64 -2.93 -14.39
CA ASP A 144 16.76 -2.28 -15.10
C ASP A 144 16.90 -0.76 -14.83
N GLY A 145 15.95 -0.17 -14.11
CA GLY A 145 15.90 1.26 -13.78
C GLY A 145 15.50 2.18 -14.94
N GLY A 146 15.28 1.66 -16.15
CA GLY A 146 15.08 2.48 -17.35
C GLY A 146 13.65 2.96 -17.57
N THR A 147 12.66 2.24 -17.03
CA THR A 147 11.23 2.49 -17.27
C THR A 147 10.52 2.82 -15.97
N LEU A 148 9.81 3.93 -15.95
CA LEU A 148 8.85 4.30 -14.91
C LEU A 148 7.48 3.73 -15.24
N TRP A 149 6.87 3.11 -14.25
CA TRP A 149 5.51 2.58 -14.26
C TRP A 149 4.69 3.32 -13.22
N MET A 150 3.43 3.63 -13.54
CA MET A 150 2.52 4.30 -12.62
C MET A 150 1.07 4.01 -13.00
N SER A 151 0.19 4.12 -12.02
CA SER A 151 -1.24 4.34 -12.27
C SER A 151 -1.44 5.80 -12.62
N TYR A 152 -2.13 6.07 -13.72
CA TYR A 152 -2.33 7.39 -14.27
C TYR A 152 -3.76 7.56 -14.75
N ASP A 153 -4.37 8.72 -14.52
CA ASP A 153 -5.77 8.99 -14.83
C ASP A 153 -6.06 9.26 -16.32
N GLU A 154 -5.32 8.60 -17.21
CA GLU A 154 -5.58 8.58 -18.65
C GLU A 154 -5.70 7.15 -19.17
N PRO A 155 -6.44 6.91 -20.26
CA PRO A 155 -7.28 7.88 -20.98
C PRO A 155 -8.52 8.23 -20.17
N LYS A 156 -8.94 9.50 -20.19
CA LYS A 156 -10.16 9.95 -19.49
C LYS A 156 -11.06 10.78 -20.37
N PHE A 157 -12.33 10.84 -19.98
CA PHE A 157 -13.33 11.72 -20.58
C PHE A 157 -13.87 12.69 -19.52
N GLY A 158 -13.91 13.97 -19.85
CA GLY A 158 -14.41 15.00 -18.94
C GLY A 158 -13.70 14.97 -17.57
N TYR A 159 -14.48 14.80 -16.50
CA TYR A 159 -14.03 14.84 -15.12
C TYR A 159 -13.75 13.46 -14.52
N ASP A 160 -13.78 12.42 -15.33
CA ASP A 160 -13.52 11.06 -14.86
C ASP A 160 -12.06 10.93 -14.40
N VAL A 161 -11.84 10.07 -13.39
CA VAL A 161 -10.50 9.73 -12.88
C VAL A 161 -10.27 8.23 -13.03
N PRO A 162 -10.19 7.70 -14.28
CA PRO A 162 -9.94 6.29 -14.53
C PRO A 162 -8.44 6.01 -14.42
N PHE A 163 -8.02 5.27 -13.40
CA PHE A 163 -6.61 4.92 -13.27
C PHE A 163 -6.26 3.76 -14.18
N SER A 164 -5.46 3.99 -15.21
CA SER A 164 -4.85 2.94 -16.01
C SER A 164 -3.35 2.87 -15.77
N ILE A 165 -2.70 1.76 -16.11
CA ILE A 165 -1.26 1.64 -15.95
C ILE A 165 -0.55 2.18 -17.17
N TRP A 166 0.38 3.11 -16.93
CA TRP A 166 1.25 3.71 -17.92
C TRP A 166 2.70 3.38 -17.66
N ALA A 167 3.47 3.28 -18.75
CA ALA A 167 4.92 3.13 -18.71
C ALA A 167 5.59 4.22 -19.55
N MET A 168 6.67 4.81 -19.05
CA MET A 168 7.47 5.81 -19.78
C MET A 168 8.95 5.67 -19.46
N PRO A 169 9.88 6.11 -20.33
CA PRO A 169 11.29 6.20 -19.97
C PRO A 169 11.49 7.12 -18.75
N ILE A 170 12.30 6.74 -17.77
CA ILE A 170 12.52 7.56 -16.55
C ILE A 170 13.16 8.92 -16.88
N GLY A 171 13.92 9.02 -17.98
CA GLY A 171 14.48 10.27 -18.49
C GLY A 171 13.49 11.13 -19.27
N GLY A 172 12.31 10.60 -19.56
CA GLY A 172 11.32 11.16 -20.46
C GLY A 172 10.21 11.96 -19.79
N THR A 173 9.13 12.18 -20.54
CA THR A 173 7.89 12.81 -20.06
C THR A 173 6.69 11.92 -20.38
N ILE A 174 5.53 12.22 -19.81
CA ILE A 174 4.29 11.46 -20.06
C ILE A 174 3.88 11.43 -21.55
N ARG A 175 4.33 12.39 -22.36
CA ARG A 175 4.14 12.39 -23.83
C ARG A 175 4.82 11.22 -24.54
N GLN A 176 5.84 10.62 -23.91
CA GLN A 176 6.52 9.40 -24.35
C GLN A 176 5.96 8.16 -23.64
N GLY A 177 4.92 8.34 -22.82
CA GLY A 177 4.23 7.29 -22.13
C GLY A 177 3.46 6.39 -23.07
N ARG A 178 3.31 5.14 -22.65
CA ARG A 178 2.53 4.12 -23.33
C ARG A 178 1.52 3.55 -22.35
N LEU A 179 0.27 3.54 -22.77
CA LEU A 179 -0.84 2.88 -22.08
C LEU A 179 -0.63 1.36 -22.09
N TRP A 180 -0.60 0.74 -20.91
CA TRP A 180 -0.45 -0.70 -20.75
C TRP A 180 -1.74 -1.41 -20.46
N THR A 181 -2.63 -0.78 -19.69
CA THR A 181 -3.96 -1.28 -19.39
C THR A 181 -4.98 -0.18 -19.67
N ASN A 182 -6.26 -0.51 -19.73
CA ASN A 182 -7.36 0.41 -19.90
C ASN A 182 -8.43 0.03 -18.88
N SER A 183 -8.41 0.72 -17.74
CA SER A 183 -9.33 0.44 -16.64
C SER A 183 -10.78 0.59 -17.06
N HIS A 184 -11.65 -0.21 -16.45
CA HIS A 184 -13.09 0.01 -16.54
C HIS A 184 -13.49 1.29 -15.78
N ASP A 185 -14.42 2.04 -16.37
CA ASP A 185 -14.97 3.25 -15.74
C ASP A 185 -15.59 2.93 -14.37
N TYR A 186 -15.50 3.89 -13.45
CA TYR A 186 -16.12 3.85 -12.12
C TYR A 186 -15.64 2.73 -11.18
N THR A 187 -14.58 2.00 -11.54
CA THR A 187 -14.04 0.92 -10.70
C THR A 187 -12.94 1.37 -9.73
N GLY A 188 -12.48 2.62 -9.83
CA GLY A 188 -11.24 3.04 -9.18
C GLY A 188 -9.98 2.59 -9.95
N GLY A 189 -10.09 1.68 -10.91
CA GLY A 189 -9.07 1.42 -11.93
C GLY A 189 -7.97 0.44 -11.56
N ASP A 190 -6.89 0.51 -12.32
CA ASP A 190 -5.71 -0.35 -12.26
C ASP A 190 -4.62 0.27 -11.41
N MET A 191 -4.31 -0.41 -10.33
CA MET A 191 -3.53 0.12 -9.23
C MET A 191 -2.27 -0.69 -8.97
N GLN A 192 -1.27 -0.01 -8.42
CA GLN A 192 -0.05 -0.63 -7.87
C GLN A 192 0.70 -1.53 -8.87
N PRO A 193 1.17 -0.98 -10.02
CA PRO A 193 1.97 -1.77 -10.95
C PRO A 193 3.25 -2.26 -10.29
N ILE A 194 3.53 -3.55 -10.41
CA ILE A 194 4.77 -4.20 -10.02
C ILE A 194 5.46 -4.73 -11.27
N PRO A 195 6.48 -4.03 -11.77
CA PRO A 195 7.27 -4.47 -12.91
C PRO A 195 7.98 -5.80 -12.61
N LEU A 196 7.88 -6.75 -13.54
CA LEU A 196 8.47 -8.07 -13.39
C LEU A 196 9.85 -8.16 -14.07
N PRO A 197 10.82 -8.90 -13.50
CA PRO A 197 12.13 -9.11 -14.14
C PRO A 197 12.06 -9.77 -15.51
N SER A 198 11.06 -10.61 -15.74
CA SER A 198 10.79 -11.26 -17.03
C SER A 198 10.21 -10.31 -18.10
N GLY A 199 9.99 -9.05 -17.76
CA GLY A 199 9.14 -8.14 -18.52
C GLY A 199 7.66 -8.28 -18.15
N GLY A 200 6.90 -7.21 -18.39
CA GLY A 200 5.50 -7.09 -18.00
C GLY A 200 5.30 -6.56 -16.58
N ILE A 201 4.04 -6.60 -16.13
CA ILE A 201 3.58 -6.08 -14.85
C ILE A 201 2.56 -7.02 -14.20
N MET A 202 2.66 -7.11 -12.87
CA MET A 202 1.57 -7.55 -12.02
C MET A 202 0.91 -6.32 -11.40
N TYR A 203 -0.41 -6.32 -11.21
CA TYR A 203 -1.12 -5.17 -10.66
C TYR A 203 -2.47 -5.59 -10.06
N THR A 204 -3.10 -4.68 -9.32
CA THR A 204 -4.48 -4.84 -8.84
C THR A 204 -5.42 -4.20 -9.84
N LYS A 205 -6.40 -4.97 -10.32
CA LYS A 205 -7.50 -4.47 -11.15
C LYS A 205 -8.77 -4.48 -10.32
N TYR A 206 -9.47 -3.37 -10.27
CA TYR A 206 -10.81 -3.32 -9.69
C TYR A 206 -11.86 -3.49 -10.78
N ASN A 207 -12.84 -4.35 -10.54
CA ASN A 207 -13.97 -4.61 -11.44
C ASN A 207 -15.26 -4.80 -10.64
N SER A 208 -16.40 -4.52 -11.26
CA SER A 208 -17.70 -4.94 -10.73
C SER A 208 -17.88 -6.46 -10.88
N ASP A 209 -18.38 -7.12 -9.85
CA ASP A 209 -18.86 -8.50 -9.94
C ASP A 209 -20.26 -8.54 -10.62
N PRO A 210 -20.85 -9.72 -10.90
CA PRO A 210 -22.18 -9.81 -11.48
C PRO A 210 -23.32 -9.19 -10.65
N ASN A 211 -23.07 -8.86 -9.38
CA ASN A 211 -24.00 -8.18 -8.48
C ASN A 211 -23.68 -6.68 -8.33
N ASP A 212 -22.77 -6.15 -9.15
CA ASP A 212 -22.28 -4.77 -9.15
C ASP A 212 -21.49 -4.37 -7.88
N ASN A 213 -20.92 -5.34 -7.16
CA ASN A 213 -19.97 -5.06 -6.09
C ASN A 213 -18.59 -4.79 -6.67
N LEU A 214 -17.95 -3.71 -6.23
CA LEU A 214 -16.57 -3.44 -6.57
C LEU A 214 -15.64 -4.43 -5.86
N THR A 215 -14.82 -5.13 -6.62
CA THR A 215 -13.91 -6.17 -6.12
C THR A 215 -12.54 -6.06 -6.77
N GLY A 216 -11.50 -6.33 -5.98
CA GLY A 216 -10.11 -6.35 -6.41
C GLY A 216 -9.67 -7.73 -6.90
N GLN A 217 -8.84 -7.75 -7.94
CA GLN A 217 -8.25 -8.96 -8.49
C GLN A 217 -6.79 -8.71 -8.87
N LEU A 218 -5.91 -9.69 -8.66
CA LEU A 218 -4.54 -9.59 -9.13
C LEU A 218 -4.48 -9.96 -10.61
N TRP A 219 -3.80 -9.16 -11.42
CA TRP A 219 -3.68 -9.35 -12.86
C TRP A 219 -2.23 -9.35 -13.33
N LEU A 220 -1.98 -10.04 -14.43
CA LEU A 220 -0.69 -10.10 -15.11
C LEU A 220 -0.85 -9.62 -16.55
N THR A 221 -0.06 -8.64 -16.96
CA THR A 221 0.03 -8.18 -18.36
C THR A 221 1.47 -8.15 -18.83
N THR A 222 1.76 -8.78 -19.97
CA THR A 222 3.15 -8.95 -20.48
C THR A 222 3.48 -8.05 -21.67
N ARG A 223 2.51 -7.30 -22.19
CA ARG A 223 2.67 -6.34 -23.29
C ARG A 223 1.64 -5.22 -23.13
N ALA A 224 1.94 -4.04 -23.64
CA ALA A 224 0.95 -2.96 -23.56
C ALA A 224 -0.27 -3.24 -24.44
N THR A 225 -1.46 -3.02 -23.89
CA THR A 225 -2.75 -3.34 -24.52
C THR A 225 -3.69 -2.14 -24.51
N PRO A 226 -3.42 -1.11 -25.34
CA PRO A 226 -4.22 0.12 -25.36
C PRO A 226 -5.68 -0.07 -25.82
N GLY A 227 -6.02 -1.25 -26.35
CA GLY A 227 -7.37 -1.59 -26.81
C GLY A 227 -8.20 -2.44 -25.83
N GLY A 228 -7.82 -2.54 -24.57
CA GLY A 228 -8.63 -3.23 -23.54
C GLY A 228 -8.52 -4.77 -23.49
N ASN A 229 -7.74 -5.39 -24.37
CA ASN A 229 -7.49 -6.84 -24.34
C ASN A 229 -6.34 -7.17 -23.38
N GLU A 230 -6.53 -6.83 -22.11
CA GLU A 230 -5.49 -6.89 -21.10
C GLU A 230 -5.26 -8.30 -20.58
N GLY A 231 -3.98 -8.67 -20.52
CA GLY A 231 -3.47 -9.68 -19.59
C GLY A 231 -4.31 -10.92 -19.31
N ARG A 232 -4.20 -11.38 -18.07
CA ARG A 232 -5.07 -12.41 -17.46
C ARG A 232 -5.13 -12.21 -15.95
N PRO A 233 -6.23 -12.62 -15.28
CA PRO A 233 -6.28 -12.66 -13.84
C PRO A 233 -5.36 -13.76 -13.28
N LEU A 234 -4.86 -13.52 -12.07
CA LEU A 234 -4.06 -14.44 -11.26
C LEU A 234 -4.84 -14.99 -10.06
N THR A 235 -5.83 -14.26 -9.58
CA THR A 235 -6.73 -14.66 -8.48
C THR A 235 -8.17 -14.71 -8.98
N PRO A 236 -9.07 -15.49 -8.36
CA PRO A 236 -10.52 -15.31 -8.50
C PRO A 236 -10.98 -13.92 -8.04
N GLN A 237 -12.12 -13.46 -8.58
CA GLN A 237 -12.73 -12.19 -8.16
C GLN A 237 -13.29 -12.26 -6.73
N SER A 238 -13.71 -13.44 -6.29
CA SER A 238 -14.22 -13.69 -4.93
C SER A 238 -13.19 -13.45 -3.82
N ASP A 239 -11.91 -13.38 -4.18
CA ASP A 239 -10.82 -13.24 -3.22
C ASP A 239 -10.55 -11.77 -2.84
N ASP A 240 -11.15 -10.81 -3.55
CA ASP A 240 -11.09 -9.36 -3.29
C ASP A 240 -9.68 -8.85 -2.94
N CYS A 241 -8.70 -9.21 -3.77
CA CYS A 241 -7.30 -8.92 -3.53
C CYS A 241 -6.95 -7.48 -3.92
N SER A 242 -6.34 -6.72 -3.02
CA SER A 242 -6.03 -5.29 -3.23
C SER A 242 -4.54 -4.93 -3.21
N GLU A 243 -3.66 -5.81 -2.73
CA GLU A 243 -2.23 -5.54 -2.56
C GLU A 243 -1.36 -6.60 -3.25
N PRO A 244 -0.78 -6.31 -4.43
CA PRO A 244 0.17 -7.20 -5.06
C PRO A 244 1.51 -7.11 -4.31
N SER A 245 2.18 -8.25 -4.11
CA SER A 245 3.55 -8.27 -3.56
C SER A 245 4.34 -9.47 -4.08
N LEU A 246 5.64 -9.28 -4.29
CA LEU A 246 6.59 -10.32 -4.72
C LEU A 246 7.45 -10.88 -3.57
N SER A 247 7.38 -10.31 -2.36
CA SER A 247 8.24 -10.71 -1.23
C SER A 247 7.56 -10.45 0.12
N GLY A 248 8.14 -11.02 1.19
CA GLY A 248 7.62 -11.03 2.56
C GLY A 248 7.02 -9.75 3.12
N ILE A 249 6.20 -9.90 4.16
CA ILE A 249 5.14 -8.93 4.47
C ILE A 249 5.57 -7.99 5.61
N ALA A 250 5.93 -6.76 5.23
CA ALA A 250 5.76 -5.58 6.08
C ALA A 250 4.44 -4.90 5.67
N TYR A 251 3.58 -4.58 6.63
CA TYR A 251 2.24 -4.05 6.33
C TYR A 251 1.78 -3.06 7.39
N LEU A 252 0.78 -2.26 7.03
CA LEU A 252 0.13 -1.32 7.93
C LEU A 252 -1.22 -1.88 8.37
N ALA A 253 -1.45 -1.98 9.68
CA ALA A 253 -2.74 -2.41 10.21
C ALA A 253 -3.04 -1.75 11.56
N PRO A 254 -4.31 -1.52 11.90
CA PRO A 254 -4.66 -0.96 13.20
C PRO A 254 -4.54 -2.04 14.28
N THR A 255 -4.24 -1.63 15.52
CA THR A 255 -4.16 -2.55 16.68
C THR A 255 -5.52 -3.01 17.20
N ALA A 256 -6.59 -2.32 16.80
CA ALA A 256 -7.98 -2.64 17.09
C ALA A 256 -8.83 -2.13 15.91
N ALA A 257 -10.08 -2.58 15.79
CA ALA A 257 -10.99 -2.28 14.66
C ALA A 257 -11.12 -0.78 14.29
N THR A 258 -10.70 0.11 15.19
CA THR A 258 -10.77 1.56 15.01
C THR A 258 -9.56 2.30 15.60
N GLY A 259 -8.38 1.66 15.59
CA GLY A 259 -7.12 2.25 16.04
C GLY A 259 -6.32 2.91 14.91
N PRO A 260 -5.33 3.76 15.21
CA PRO A 260 -4.40 4.29 14.21
C PRO A 260 -3.59 3.15 13.56
N PHE A 261 -3.32 3.24 12.26
CA PHE A 261 -2.49 2.28 11.54
C PHE A 261 -1.08 2.23 12.11
N GLN A 262 -0.61 1.01 12.37
CA GLN A 262 0.72 0.71 12.89
C GLN A 262 1.50 -0.09 11.86
N LEU A 263 2.83 -0.02 11.94
CA LEU A 263 3.71 -0.88 11.17
C LEU A 263 3.84 -2.25 11.83
N TRP A 264 3.63 -3.28 11.03
CA TRP A 264 3.77 -4.68 11.40
C TRP A 264 4.73 -5.41 10.46
N PHE A 265 5.37 -6.47 10.96
CA PHE A 265 6.28 -7.30 10.18
C PHE A 265 6.08 -8.79 10.43
N LEU A 266 5.99 -9.57 9.36
CA LEU A 266 6.07 -11.03 9.38
C LEU A 266 7.45 -11.46 8.88
N PRO A 267 8.28 -12.09 9.72
CA PRO A 267 9.58 -12.56 9.26
C PRO A 267 9.43 -13.80 8.36
N LYS A 268 10.22 -13.87 7.28
CA LYS A 268 10.12 -14.91 6.23
C LYS A 268 10.22 -16.35 6.75
N ASN A 269 11.09 -16.58 7.72
CA ASN A 269 11.25 -17.86 8.38
C ASN A 269 10.02 -18.32 9.18
N ALA A 270 9.09 -17.42 9.51
CA ALA A 270 7.89 -17.79 10.25
C ALA A 270 6.77 -18.34 9.35
N TYR A 271 6.65 -17.85 8.10
CA TYR A 271 5.67 -18.36 7.11
C TYR A 271 6.27 -19.25 6.02
N ASN A 272 7.59 -19.32 5.94
CA ASN A 272 8.32 -20.25 5.08
C ASN A 272 9.54 -20.77 5.84
N PRO A 273 9.36 -21.67 6.82
CA PRO A 273 10.46 -22.22 7.59
C PRO A 273 11.41 -23.02 6.68
N PRO A 274 12.72 -22.99 6.94
CA PRO A 274 13.67 -23.81 6.19
C PRO A 274 13.30 -25.30 6.32
N PRO A 275 13.56 -26.11 5.28
CA PRO A 275 13.29 -27.54 5.34
C PRO A 275 13.99 -28.18 6.56
N PRO A 276 13.33 -29.13 7.25
CA PRO A 276 13.92 -29.78 8.41
C PRO A 276 15.26 -30.42 8.03
N SER A 277 16.24 -30.33 8.93
CA SER A 277 17.51 -31.03 8.79
C SER A 277 17.23 -32.52 8.48
N PRO A 278 17.98 -33.15 7.56
CA PRO A 278 17.80 -34.55 7.27
C PRO A 278 17.91 -35.34 8.57
N THR A 279 16.91 -36.18 8.84
CA THR A 279 16.94 -37.09 9.98
C THR A 279 18.21 -37.92 9.87
N PRO A 280 19.05 -38.02 10.92
CA PRO A 280 20.23 -38.88 10.87
C PRO A 280 19.77 -40.29 10.50
N VAL A 281 20.13 -40.74 9.30
CA VAL A 281 19.95 -42.15 8.94
C VAL A 281 20.86 -42.92 9.88
N PRO A 282 20.35 -43.84 10.71
CA PRO A 282 21.22 -44.66 11.54
C PRO A 282 22.19 -45.38 10.61
N THR A 283 23.48 -45.09 10.74
CA THR A 283 24.52 -45.88 10.08
C THR A 283 24.33 -47.33 10.53
N PRO A 284 24.07 -48.30 9.63
CA PRO A 284 23.90 -49.67 10.05
C PRO A 284 25.21 -50.13 10.72
N THR A 285 25.13 -50.44 12.01
CA THR A 285 26.20 -51.13 12.73
C THR A 285 26.46 -52.45 12.02
N PRO A 286 27.68 -52.75 11.55
CA PRO A 286 27.97 -54.04 10.92
C PRO A 286 27.81 -55.15 11.97
N GLY A 287 26.69 -55.88 11.93
CA GLY A 287 26.40 -56.91 12.92
C GLY A 287 25.17 -57.77 12.61
N GLY A 288 25.34 -58.75 11.73
CA GLY A 288 24.50 -59.96 11.62
C GLY A 288 23.11 -59.82 11.00
N PRO A 289 22.51 -60.92 10.51
CA PRO A 289 21.20 -60.91 9.86
C PRO A 289 20.07 -60.61 10.86
N TYR A 290 19.41 -59.46 10.69
CA TYR A 290 18.21 -59.09 11.45
C TYR A 290 16.99 -59.89 10.94
N LYS A 291 16.34 -60.67 11.83
CA LYS A 291 15.08 -61.40 11.57
C LYS A 291 13.89 -60.81 12.35
N GLY A 292 13.69 -59.50 12.25
CA GLY A 292 12.49 -58.82 12.78
C GLY A 292 11.65 -58.20 11.67
N THR A 293 10.33 -58.17 11.83
CA THR A 293 9.43 -57.43 10.93
C THR A 293 9.70 -55.93 11.08
N LEU A 294 9.93 -55.23 9.96
CA LEU A 294 10.08 -53.77 9.97
C LEU A 294 8.84 -53.13 10.64
N PRO A 295 8.99 -52.25 11.64
CA PRO A 295 7.86 -51.53 12.19
C PRO A 295 7.21 -50.68 11.09
N SER A 296 5.89 -50.78 10.97
CA SER A 296 5.10 -49.97 10.05
C SER A 296 5.27 -48.49 10.39
N PRO A 297 5.47 -47.59 9.40
CA PRO A 297 5.59 -46.16 9.68
C PRO A 297 4.26 -45.66 10.28
N THR A 298 4.31 -45.25 11.55
CA THR A 298 3.20 -44.55 12.19
C THR A 298 2.92 -43.26 11.43
N PRO A 299 1.67 -42.98 11.00
CA PRO A 299 1.33 -41.71 10.38
C PRO A 299 1.71 -40.57 11.32
N ALA A 300 2.49 -39.62 10.84
CA ALA A 300 2.79 -38.42 11.60
C ALA A 300 1.46 -37.72 11.95
N PRO A 301 1.29 -37.23 13.19
CA PRO A 301 0.10 -36.48 13.55
C PRO A 301 -0.07 -35.29 12.60
N PRO A 302 -1.31 -34.86 12.31
CA PRO A 302 -1.57 -33.71 11.46
C PRO A 302 -0.82 -32.51 12.02
N VAL A 303 0.09 -31.94 11.23
CA VAL A 303 0.79 -30.71 11.60
C VAL A 303 -0.21 -29.57 11.51
N THR A 304 -0.74 -29.12 12.65
CA THR A 304 -1.49 -27.87 12.70
C THR A 304 -0.56 -26.75 12.23
N PRO A 305 -0.87 -26.01 11.16
CA PRO A 305 -0.01 -24.93 10.71
C PRO A 305 0.17 -23.94 11.87
N PRO A 306 1.41 -23.53 12.19
CA PRO A 306 1.65 -22.64 13.33
C PRO A 306 0.93 -21.32 13.09
N VAL A 307 0.25 -20.81 14.13
CA VAL A 307 -0.31 -19.46 14.09
C VAL A 307 0.84 -18.46 14.12
N ILE A 308 1.09 -17.83 12.98
CA ILE A 308 2.18 -16.87 12.80
C ILE A 308 1.77 -15.54 13.41
N LYS A 309 2.47 -15.12 14.47
CA LYS A 309 2.19 -13.85 15.13
C LYS A 309 3.03 -12.73 14.51
N PRO A 310 2.41 -11.69 13.93
CA PRO A 310 3.14 -10.53 13.42
C PRO A 310 3.80 -9.75 14.56
N ILE A 311 4.94 -9.14 14.27
CA ILE A 311 5.66 -8.27 15.21
C ILE A 311 5.18 -6.84 15.01
N GLN A 312 4.60 -6.24 16.05
CA GLN A 312 4.24 -4.82 16.05
C GLN A 312 5.50 -3.98 16.22
N ILE A 313 5.77 -3.07 15.27
CA ILE A 313 6.98 -2.24 15.27
C ILE A 313 6.70 -0.87 15.91
N THR A 314 5.51 -0.32 15.70
CA THR A 314 5.12 1.01 16.21
C THR A 314 3.87 0.97 17.07
N MET A 315 3.72 1.95 17.95
CA MET A 315 2.49 2.20 18.71
C MET A 315 2.05 3.65 18.48
N ASN A 316 0.76 3.85 18.20
CA ASN A 316 0.11 5.16 18.02
C ASN A 316 0.69 6.06 16.90
N ALA A 317 1.42 5.50 15.95
CA ALA A 317 2.07 6.29 14.89
C ALA A 317 1.11 6.79 13.80
N GLY A 318 0.05 6.06 13.45
CA GLY A 318 -1.00 6.55 12.54
C GLY A 318 -0.50 6.84 11.12
N PHE A 319 0.14 5.83 10.52
CA PHE A 319 0.65 5.91 9.15
C PHE A 319 -0.48 6.00 8.11
N ASP A 320 -0.16 6.55 6.94
CA ASP A 320 -1.07 6.58 5.80
C ASP A 320 -1.19 5.19 5.17
N ALA A 321 -2.28 4.47 5.50
CA ALA A 321 -2.54 3.13 4.99
C ALA A 321 -2.79 3.07 3.47
N THR A 322 -3.08 4.21 2.83
CA THR A 322 -3.24 4.27 1.38
C THR A 322 -1.91 4.47 0.65
N SER A 323 -0.82 4.71 1.40
CA SER A 323 0.53 4.82 0.90
C SER A 323 1.27 3.48 1.02
N PRO A 324 1.88 2.95 -0.07
CA PRO A 324 2.78 1.82 0.02
C PRO A 324 4.02 2.15 0.85
N LEU A 325 4.69 1.09 1.28
CA LEU A 325 6.00 1.12 1.92
C LEU A 325 7.10 0.85 0.87
N ALA A 326 8.29 1.42 1.08
CA ALA A 326 9.50 1.03 0.33
C ALA A 326 10.58 0.51 1.28
N TRP A 327 11.34 -0.49 0.85
CA TRP A 327 12.37 -1.11 1.68
C TRP A 327 13.70 -1.22 0.94
N ALA A 328 14.77 -0.62 1.48
CA ALA A 328 16.14 -0.77 1.01
C ALA A 328 16.87 -1.73 1.94
N GLY A 329 17.15 -2.97 1.48
CA GLY A 329 17.77 -4.05 2.25
C GLY A 329 19.27 -4.15 2.04
#